data_AF-B0Z8Z2-F1
#
_entry.id   AF-B0Z8Z2-F1
#
_cell.length_a   1.000
_cell.length_b   1.000
_cell.length_c   1.000
_cell.angle_alpha   90.00
_cell.angle_beta   90.00
_cell.angle_gamma   90.00
#
_symmetry.space_group_name_H-M   'P 1'
#
loop_
_entity.id
_entity.type
_entity.pdbx_description
1 polymer ?
#
loop_
_entity_poly.entity_id
_entity_poly.type
_entity_poly.pdbx_seq_one_letter_code
_entity_poly.pdbx_strand_id
1 'polypeptide(L)'
;AKHAGVISMGDMLPARRARGPNEPGGISFGHMADIIQTSRVDAEDPAHVTLEVVGAGCMLYDQIWLGSYMSGGVGFTQYATAAYTNNILDDNLYYNVDYINDKYDGAANKGADNKVKATMDVVKDIATESTIYGLENYEKYPTALEDHFGGSQRATVLSAAAGSATSLATGNANAGLSAWYLC
;
A
#
# COMPACT_ATOMS: atom_id res chain seq x y z
N ALA A 1 -3.26 -29.84 -18.64
CA ALA A 1 -3.13 -29.51 -17.21
C ALA A 1 -1.92 -28.63 -16.90
N LYS A 2 -0.67 -29.06 -17.19
CA LYS A 2 0.55 -28.36 -16.68
C LYS A 2 0.99 -27.07 -17.42
N HIS A 3 0.38 -26.70 -18.55
CA HIS A 3 0.82 -25.56 -19.37
C HIS A 3 -0.36 -24.76 -19.95
N ALA A 4 -1.15 -25.36 -20.85
CA ALA A 4 -2.15 -24.62 -21.62
C ALA A 4 -3.37 -24.06 -20.84
N GLY A 5 -3.54 -24.42 -19.57
CA GLY A 5 -4.69 -23.98 -18.76
C GLY A 5 -4.37 -23.88 -17.27
N VAL A 6 -3.09 -23.72 -16.92
CA VAL A 6 -2.68 -23.47 -15.54
C VAL A 6 -2.58 -21.97 -15.33
N ILE A 7 -3.07 -21.49 -14.19
CA ILE A 7 -2.83 -20.13 -13.71
C ILE A 7 -1.93 -20.26 -12.48
N SER A 8 -0.69 -19.83 -12.63
CA SER A 8 0.28 -19.78 -11.54
C SER A 8 0.05 -18.55 -10.69
N MET A 9 0.44 -18.60 -9.41
CA MET A 9 0.41 -17.42 -8.54
C MET A 9 1.48 -16.42 -8.94
N GLY A 10 2.64 -16.93 -9.37
CA GLY A 10 3.75 -16.11 -9.85
C GLY A 10 4.62 -16.85 -10.86
N ASP A 11 5.23 -16.09 -11.76
CA ASP A 11 6.13 -16.61 -12.78
C ASP A 11 7.55 -16.85 -12.26
N MET A 12 8.35 -17.60 -13.03
CA MET A 12 9.75 -17.85 -12.69
C MET A 12 10.60 -16.57 -12.73
N LEU A 13 11.67 -16.55 -11.94
CA LEU A 13 12.53 -15.38 -11.81
C LEU A 13 13.84 -15.47 -12.61
N PRO A 14 14.41 -14.32 -13.04
CA PRO A 14 15.69 -14.27 -13.76
C PRO A 14 16.85 -14.87 -12.96
N ALA A 15 17.89 -15.31 -13.67
CA ALA A 15 19.02 -16.08 -13.14
C ALA A 15 19.69 -15.50 -11.89
N ARG A 16 19.83 -14.17 -11.78
CA ARG A 16 20.43 -13.51 -10.61
C ARG A 16 19.70 -13.83 -9.29
N ARG A 17 18.41 -14.15 -9.38
CA ARG A 17 17.54 -14.51 -8.26
C ARG A 17 16.69 -15.73 -8.62
N ALA A 18 17.30 -16.73 -9.25
CA ALA A 18 16.66 -17.87 -9.89
C ALA A 18 15.72 -18.64 -8.96
N ARG A 19 14.43 -18.65 -9.29
CA ARG A 19 13.35 -19.37 -8.61
C ARG A 19 12.35 -19.87 -9.64
N GLY A 20 11.72 -21.01 -9.34
CA GLY A 20 10.62 -21.54 -10.15
C GLY A 20 9.34 -20.70 -10.00
N PRO A 21 8.24 -21.11 -10.67
CA PRO A 21 6.93 -20.50 -10.47
C PRO A 21 6.43 -20.65 -9.02
N ASN A 22 5.44 -19.82 -8.65
CA ASN A 22 4.79 -19.78 -7.34
C ASN A 22 5.69 -19.41 -6.15
N GLU A 23 6.78 -18.71 -6.41
CA GLU A 23 7.64 -18.11 -5.39
C GLU A 23 7.29 -16.63 -5.19
N PRO A 24 7.46 -16.07 -3.98
CA PRO A 24 6.95 -14.73 -3.65
C PRO A 24 7.35 -13.63 -4.64
N GLY A 25 8.61 -13.61 -5.09
CA GLY A 25 9.08 -12.57 -6.02
C GLY A 25 8.44 -12.61 -7.42
N GLY A 26 7.73 -13.70 -7.77
CA GLY A 26 6.97 -13.82 -9.01
C GLY A 26 5.50 -13.45 -8.88
N ILE A 27 4.98 -13.30 -7.65
CA ILE A 27 3.59 -12.90 -7.40
C ILE A 27 3.46 -11.41 -7.76
N SER A 28 2.53 -11.09 -8.65
CA SER A 28 2.28 -9.70 -9.01
C SER A 28 1.52 -8.97 -7.90
N PHE A 29 1.64 -7.65 -7.83
CA PHE A 29 0.88 -6.86 -6.85
C PHE A 29 -0.64 -7.02 -7.01
N GLY A 30 -1.13 -7.15 -8.26
CA GLY A 30 -2.53 -7.45 -8.54
C GLY A 30 -2.97 -8.82 -7.99
N HIS A 31 -2.20 -9.87 -8.26
CA HIS A 31 -2.49 -11.20 -7.69
C HIS A 31 -2.47 -11.18 -6.16
N MET A 32 -1.53 -10.45 -5.54
CA MET A 32 -1.51 -10.33 -4.08
C MET A 32 -2.79 -9.69 -3.55
N ALA A 33 -3.24 -8.60 -4.18
CA ALA A 33 -4.51 -7.95 -3.82
C ALA A 33 -5.71 -8.90 -3.99
N ASP A 34 -5.76 -9.70 -5.06
CA ASP A 34 -6.83 -10.66 -5.31
C ASP A 34 -6.79 -11.90 -4.40
N ILE A 35 -5.61 -12.29 -3.93
CA ILE A 35 -5.45 -13.39 -2.95
C ILE A 35 -6.11 -13.00 -1.63
N ILE A 36 -5.93 -11.76 -1.18
CA ILE A 36 -6.52 -11.24 0.06
C ILE A 36 -8.03 -11.07 -0.10
N GLN A 37 -8.79 -11.57 0.87
CA GLN A 37 -10.24 -11.74 0.74
C GLN A 37 -11.06 -10.61 1.35
N THR A 38 -10.42 -9.57 1.88
CA THR A 38 -11.10 -8.43 2.52
C THR A 38 -12.07 -7.75 1.55
N SER A 39 -11.70 -7.64 0.27
CA SER A 39 -12.56 -7.09 -0.79
C SER A 39 -13.90 -7.82 -0.97
N ARG A 40 -14.00 -9.09 -0.53
CA ARG A 40 -15.24 -9.88 -0.59
C ARG A 40 -16.11 -9.73 0.67
N VAL A 41 -15.50 -9.42 1.81
CA VAL A 41 -16.20 -9.40 3.11
C VAL A 41 -16.48 -8.00 3.63
N ASP A 42 -15.66 -7.02 3.26
CA ASP A 42 -15.79 -5.62 3.69
C ASP A 42 -15.65 -4.65 2.51
N ALA A 43 -16.35 -4.98 1.43
CA ALA A 43 -16.28 -4.25 0.17
C ALA A 43 -16.78 -2.80 0.23
N GLU A 44 -17.44 -2.40 1.32
CA GLU A 44 -18.00 -1.06 1.52
C GLU A 44 -17.00 -0.10 2.17
N ASP A 45 -15.88 -0.61 2.71
CA ASP A 45 -14.75 0.19 3.18
C ASP A 45 -13.51 -0.03 2.29
N PRO A 46 -13.34 0.78 1.23
CA PRO A 46 -12.19 0.67 0.34
C PRO A 46 -10.84 0.91 1.04
N ALA A 47 -10.80 1.66 2.14
CA ALA A 47 -9.57 1.93 2.88
C ALA A 47 -9.14 0.69 3.66
N HIS A 48 -10.06 0.05 4.38
CA HIS A 48 -9.79 -1.20 5.08
C HIS A 48 -9.35 -2.32 4.12
N VAL A 49 -10.04 -2.47 2.98
CA VAL A 49 -9.62 -3.42 1.93
C VAL A 49 -8.18 -3.17 1.49
N THR A 50 -7.80 -1.89 1.35
CA THR A 50 -6.44 -1.51 0.95
C THR A 50 -5.42 -1.82 2.05
N LEU A 51 -5.73 -1.50 3.31
CA LEU A 51 -4.85 -1.72 4.47
C LEU A 51 -4.55 -3.21 4.68
N GLU A 52 -5.53 -4.08 4.52
CA GLU A 52 -5.34 -5.53 4.62
C GLU A 52 -4.40 -6.07 3.52
N VAL A 53 -4.50 -5.54 2.31
CA VAL A 53 -3.58 -5.87 1.22
C VAL A 53 -2.16 -5.36 1.52
N VAL A 54 -2.03 -4.15 2.08
CA VAL A 54 -0.74 -3.58 2.48
C VAL A 54 -0.10 -4.44 3.57
N GLY A 55 -0.83 -4.78 4.63
CA GLY A 55 -0.29 -5.59 5.73
C GLY A 55 0.17 -6.97 5.28
N ALA A 56 -0.65 -7.66 4.49
CA ALA A 56 -0.28 -8.96 3.93
C ALA A 56 0.91 -8.85 2.95
N GLY A 57 0.93 -7.80 2.12
CA GLY A 57 2.00 -7.52 1.17
C GLY A 57 3.33 -7.25 1.87
N CYS A 58 3.36 -6.35 2.85
CA CYS A 58 4.56 -6.05 3.64
C CYS A 58 5.07 -7.29 4.38
N MET A 59 4.19 -8.12 4.94
CA MET A 59 4.60 -9.37 5.56
C MET A 59 5.27 -10.33 4.55
N LEU A 60 4.60 -10.61 3.43
CA LEU A 60 5.11 -11.57 2.44
C LEU A 60 6.35 -11.06 1.72
N TYR A 61 6.30 -9.82 1.23
CA TYR A 61 7.36 -9.25 0.41
C TYR A 61 8.57 -8.78 1.23
N ASP A 62 8.39 -8.20 2.42
CA ASP A 62 9.53 -7.70 3.18
C ASP A 62 10.06 -8.74 4.17
N GLN A 63 9.20 -9.40 4.95
CA GLN A 63 9.69 -10.31 6.00
C GLN A 63 10.16 -11.65 5.42
N ILE A 64 9.36 -12.25 4.53
CA ILE A 64 9.66 -13.57 3.97
C ILE A 64 10.55 -13.42 2.73
N TRP A 65 10.09 -12.68 1.73
CA TRP A 65 10.80 -12.63 0.46
C TRP A 65 12.12 -11.87 0.56
N LEU A 66 12.10 -10.58 0.89
CA LEU A 66 13.32 -9.79 1.01
C LEU A 66 14.14 -10.19 2.24
N GLY A 67 13.49 -10.36 3.39
CA GLY A 67 14.11 -10.62 4.70
C GLY A 67 14.60 -12.04 4.90
N SER A 68 14.21 -12.99 4.04
CA SER A 68 14.70 -14.37 4.08
C SER A 68 15.23 -14.83 2.72
N TYR A 69 14.36 -15.02 1.71
CA TYR A 69 14.76 -15.60 0.42
C TYR A 69 15.87 -14.80 -0.29
N MET A 70 15.88 -13.49 -0.14
CA MET A 70 16.85 -12.59 -0.76
C MET A 70 17.93 -12.08 0.20
N SER A 71 17.85 -12.42 1.49
CA SER A 71 18.85 -12.05 2.50
C SER A 71 19.00 -13.11 3.61
N GLY A 72 18.24 -13.02 4.70
CA GLY A 72 18.28 -13.93 5.86
C GLY A 72 18.84 -13.28 7.14
N GLY A 73 18.80 -14.04 8.24
CA GLY A 73 19.29 -13.59 9.56
C GLY A 73 18.18 -12.98 10.42
N VAL A 74 18.47 -11.85 11.08
CA VAL A 74 17.47 -11.10 11.89
C VAL A 74 16.28 -10.66 11.04
N GLY A 75 16.51 -10.36 9.77
CA GLY A 75 15.46 -10.04 8.81
C GLY A 75 14.88 -8.64 8.98
N PHE A 76 13.67 -8.45 8.43
CA PHE A 76 13.06 -7.13 8.21
C PHE A 76 11.71 -6.97 8.91
N THR A 77 11.54 -7.61 10.07
CA THR A 77 10.27 -7.59 10.82
C THR A 77 9.74 -6.18 11.03
N GLN A 78 10.53 -5.27 11.58
CA GLN A 78 10.07 -3.92 11.90
C GLN A 78 9.94 -2.99 10.69
N TYR A 79 10.57 -3.32 9.57
CA TYR A 79 10.28 -2.61 8.31
C TYR A 79 8.83 -2.89 7.88
N ALA A 80 8.39 -4.14 8.00
CA ALA A 80 7.05 -4.55 7.60
C ALA A 80 5.98 -4.16 8.63
N THR A 81 6.22 -4.38 9.93
CA THR A 81 5.21 -4.13 10.98
C THR A 81 4.76 -2.67 11.01
N ALA A 82 5.64 -1.73 10.65
CA ALA A 82 5.28 -0.32 10.57
C ALA A 82 4.05 -0.03 9.67
N ALA A 83 3.79 -0.89 8.69
CA ALA A 83 2.65 -0.76 7.78
C ALA A 83 1.39 -1.51 8.23
N TYR A 84 1.42 -2.24 9.36
CA TYR A 84 0.28 -3.03 9.86
C TYR A 84 0.12 -3.07 11.38
N THR A 85 0.84 -2.21 12.12
CA THR A 85 0.72 -2.11 13.58
C THR A 85 0.43 -0.69 14.02
N ASN A 86 -0.16 -0.57 15.22
CA ASN A 86 -0.36 0.68 15.95
C ASN A 86 -1.22 1.74 15.22
N ASN A 87 -1.91 1.32 14.15
CA ASN A 87 -2.86 2.11 13.36
C ASN A 87 -2.30 3.45 12.81
N ILE A 88 -0.96 3.58 12.69
CA ILE A 88 -0.35 4.83 12.21
C ILE A 88 -0.61 5.01 10.71
N LEU A 89 -0.53 3.93 9.92
CA LEU A 89 -0.90 3.97 8.50
C LEU A 89 -2.41 4.19 8.32
N ASP A 90 -3.22 3.50 9.12
CA ASP A 90 -4.66 3.57 9.12
C ASP A 90 -5.12 5.01 9.38
N ASP A 91 -4.61 5.66 10.43
CA ASP A 91 -4.91 7.04 10.79
C ASP A 91 -4.65 8.01 9.61
N ASN A 92 -3.47 7.90 8.99
CA ASN A 92 -3.13 8.72 7.83
C ASN A 92 -4.05 8.46 6.64
N LEU A 93 -4.38 7.19 6.34
CA LEU A 93 -5.23 6.85 5.20
C LEU A 93 -6.69 7.30 5.43
N TYR A 94 -7.24 7.09 6.63
CA TYR A 94 -8.60 7.50 6.94
C TYR A 94 -8.75 9.03 7.00
N TYR A 95 -7.73 9.76 7.49
CA TYR A 95 -7.69 11.22 7.33
C TYR A 95 -7.80 11.63 5.85
N ASN A 96 -7.05 10.98 4.98
CA ASN A 96 -7.10 11.28 3.55
C ASN A 96 -8.45 10.94 2.91
N VAL A 97 -9.10 9.85 3.35
CA VAL A 97 -10.44 9.48 2.88
C VAL A 97 -11.43 10.58 3.19
N ASP A 98 -11.41 11.11 4.42
CA ASP A 98 -12.27 12.22 4.83
C ASP A 98 -11.95 13.48 4.01
N TYR A 99 -10.67 13.83 3.87
CA TYR A 99 -10.23 14.96 3.04
C TYR A 99 -10.73 14.85 1.59
N ILE A 100 -10.58 13.67 0.97
CA ILE A 100 -11.03 13.43 -0.40
C ILE A 100 -12.55 13.51 -0.49
N ASN A 101 -13.26 12.92 0.47
CA ASN A 101 -14.71 12.90 0.46
C ASN A 101 -15.30 14.32 0.59
N ASP A 102 -14.69 15.16 1.42
CA ASP A 102 -15.11 16.56 1.59
C ASP A 102 -14.78 17.42 0.36
N LYS A 103 -13.60 17.23 -0.24
CA LYS A 103 -13.11 18.07 -1.33
C LYS A 103 -13.57 17.65 -2.72
N TYR A 104 -13.77 16.35 -2.93
CA TYR A 104 -14.05 15.73 -4.22
C TYR A 104 -15.38 14.97 -4.22
N ASP A 105 -16.39 15.51 -3.53
CA ASP A 105 -17.77 15.02 -3.58
C ASP A 105 -17.91 13.51 -3.32
N GLY A 106 -17.23 13.00 -2.29
CA GLY A 106 -17.29 11.59 -1.91
C GLY A 106 -16.48 10.65 -2.80
N ALA A 107 -15.43 11.13 -3.47
CA ALA A 107 -14.67 10.33 -4.44
C ALA A 107 -13.93 9.12 -3.86
N ALA A 108 -13.56 9.14 -2.56
CA ALA A 108 -12.93 7.99 -1.91
C ALA A 108 -13.93 6.88 -1.56
N ASN A 109 -15.24 7.19 -1.54
CA ASN A 109 -16.28 6.19 -1.35
C ASN A 109 -16.33 5.20 -2.52
N LYS A 110 -16.82 3.99 -2.23
CA LYS A 110 -17.04 2.96 -3.25
C LYS A 110 -17.92 3.49 -4.40
N GLY A 111 -17.48 3.28 -5.63
CA GLY A 111 -18.21 3.67 -6.82
C GLY A 111 -17.30 3.80 -8.03
N ALA A 112 -17.86 3.62 -9.23
CA ALA A 112 -17.15 3.81 -10.49
C ALA A 112 -17.34 5.23 -11.05
N ASP A 113 -18.53 5.82 -10.85
CA ASP A 113 -18.92 7.09 -11.46
C ASP A 113 -18.62 8.33 -10.60
N ASN A 114 -18.19 8.12 -9.35
CA ASN A 114 -17.83 9.19 -8.41
C ASN A 114 -16.32 9.49 -8.38
N LYS A 115 -15.55 8.98 -9.34
CA LYS A 115 -14.08 9.11 -9.34
C LYS A 115 -13.61 10.38 -10.02
N VAL A 116 -12.57 10.99 -9.47
CA VAL A 116 -11.94 12.19 -10.04
C VAL A 116 -11.02 11.78 -11.19
N LYS A 117 -10.98 12.58 -12.24
CA LYS A 117 -10.04 12.34 -13.34
C LYS A 117 -8.59 12.35 -12.83
N ALA A 118 -7.85 11.29 -13.13
CA ALA A 118 -6.43 11.21 -12.83
C ALA A 118 -5.62 12.29 -13.58
N THR A 119 -5.26 13.36 -12.88
CA THR A 119 -4.39 14.45 -13.37
C THR A 119 -3.28 14.72 -12.37
N MET A 120 -2.19 15.34 -12.81
CA MET A 120 -1.09 15.71 -11.90
C MET A 120 -1.50 16.74 -10.85
N ASP A 121 -2.52 17.55 -11.11
CA ASP A 121 -3.01 18.51 -10.13
C ASP A 121 -3.72 17.79 -8.97
N VAL A 122 -4.54 16.77 -9.27
CA VAL A 122 -5.18 15.92 -8.27
C VAL A 122 -4.15 15.10 -7.49
N VAL A 123 -3.15 14.54 -8.19
CA VAL A 123 -2.04 13.81 -7.55
C VAL A 123 -1.29 14.72 -6.57
N LYS A 124 -0.90 15.93 -7.01
CA LYS A 124 -0.18 16.88 -6.16
C LYS A 124 -0.99 17.28 -4.95
N ASP A 125 -2.28 17.54 -5.15
CA ASP A 125 -3.18 17.95 -4.08
C ASP A 125 -3.28 16.90 -2.98
N ILE A 126 -3.72 15.68 -3.34
CA ILE A 126 -3.95 14.60 -2.37
C ILE A 126 -2.64 14.15 -1.73
N ALA A 127 -1.58 13.96 -2.52
CA ALA A 127 -0.31 13.49 -1.99
C ALA A 127 0.32 14.52 -1.05
N THR A 128 0.34 15.81 -1.43
CA THR A 128 0.94 16.85 -0.58
C THR A 128 0.19 16.97 0.75
N GLU A 129 -1.14 16.98 0.72
CA GLU A 129 -1.96 17.01 1.94
C GLU A 129 -1.68 15.79 2.82
N SER A 130 -1.72 14.58 2.25
CA SER A 130 -1.43 13.34 2.96
C SER A 130 -0.05 13.35 3.61
N THR A 131 0.97 13.79 2.88
CA THR A 131 2.34 13.80 3.37
C THR A 131 2.52 14.81 4.50
N ILE A 132 1.95 16.01 4.36
CA ILE A 132 2.02 17.04 5.40
C ILE A 132 1.34 16.54 6.68
N TYR A 133 0.11 16.01 6.57
CA TYR A 133 -0.62 15.47 7.72
C TYR A 133 0.18 14.40 8.46
N GLY A 134 0.69 13.40 7.73
CA GLY A 134 1.44 12.31 8.34
C GLY A 134 2.78 12.76 8.94
N LEU A 135 3.50 13.69 8.32
CA LEU A 135 4.72 14.28 8.88
C LEU A 135 4.41 15.05 10.17
N GLU A 136 3.37 15.89 10.15
CA GLU A 136 2.92 16.61 11.33
C GLU A 136 2.53 15.67 12.48
N ASN A 137 1.93 14.51 12.19
CA ASN A 137 1.62 13.51 13.21
C ASN A 137 2.89 12.97 13.88
N TYR A 138 3.94 12.64 13.11
CA TYR A 138 5.23 12.25 13.70
C TYR A 138 5.87 13.37 14.52
N GLU A 139 5.68 14.64 14.15
CA GLU A 139 6.22 15.79 14.89
C GLU A 139 5.42 16.12 16.16
N LYS A 140 4.09 16.03 16.09
CA LYS A 140 3.17 16.31 17.20
C LYS A 140 3.16 15.20 18.25
N TYR A 141 3.39 13.96 17.83
CA TYR A 141 3.37 12.77 18.69
C TYR A 141 4.74 12.08 18.70
N PRO A 142 5.65 12.48 19.62
CA PRO A 142 6.99 11.89 19.71
C PRO A 142 6.99 10.36 19.86
N THR A 143 5.93 9.79 20.45
CA THR A 143 5.76 8.33 20.55
C THR A 143 5.58 7.65 19.19
N ALA A 144 4.92 8.28 18.23
CA ALA A 144 4.79 7.74 16.87
C ALA A 144 6.13 7.79 16.13
N LEU A 145 6.92 8.85 16.34
CA LEU A 145 8.26 8.97 15.78
C LEU A 145 9.24 7.96 16.40
N GLU A 146 9.10 7.68 17.70
CA GLU A 146 9.89 6.66 18.39
C GLU A 146 9.49 5.23 17.96
N ASP A 147 8.19 4.97 17.79
CA ASP A 147 7.68 3.70 17.27
C ASP A 147 8.22 3.42 15.86
N HIS A 148 8.06 4.39 14.95
CA HIS A 148 8.67 4.35 13.63
C HIS A 148 10.02 5.07 13.61
N PHE A 149 10.95 4.62 14.45
CA PHE A 149 12.29 5.20 14.60
C PHE A 149 13.08 5.24 13.29
N GLY A 150 12.89 4.26 12.42
CA GLY A 150 13.55 4.13 11.13
C GLY A 150 12.94 5.03 10.05
N GLY A 151 13.77 5.77 9.33
CA GLY A 151 13.31 6.63 8.23
C GLY A 151 12.50 5.88 7.17
N SER A 152 12.91 4.65 6.82
CA SER A 152 12.18 3.84 5.81
C SER A 152 10.81 3.36 6.29
N GLN A 153 10.60 3.18 7.61
CA GLN A 153 9.28 2.85 8.17
C GLN A 153 8.34 4.03 7.94
N ARG A 154 8.78 5.23 8.32
CA ARG A 154 8.01 6.46 8.09
C ARG A 154 7.75 6.71 6.61
N ALA A 155 8.77 6.59 5.76
CA ALA A 155 8.62 6.76 4.32
C ALA A 155 7.60 5.79 3.71
N THR A 156 7.62 4.52 4.13
CA THR A 156 6.65 3.51 3.70
C THR A 156 5.23 3.91 4.09
N VAL A 157 5.03 4.28 5.36
CA VAL A 157 3.70 4.64 5.88
C VAL A 157 3.14 5.90 5.20
N LEU A 158 3.94 6.95 5.07
CA LEU A 158 3.52 8.20 4.43
C LEU A 158 3.18 7.97 2.95
N SER A 159 4.07 7.27 2.22
CA SER A 159 3.88 7.02 0.79
C SER A 159 2.70 6.07 0.53
N ALA A 160 2.50 5.09 1.40
CA ALA A 160 1.36 4.17 1.34
C ALA A 160 0.03 4.89 1.54
N ALA A 161 -0.05 5.80 2.51
CA ALA A 161 -1.24 6.61 2.71
C ALA A 161 -1.53 7.50 1.49
N ALA A 162 -0.51 8.24 0.99
CA ALA A 162 -0.66 9.15 -0.14
C ALA A 162 -1.04 8.41 -1.45
N GLY A 163 -0.38 7.30 -1.73
CA GLY A 163 -0.63 6.48 -2.92
C GLY A 163 -1.98 5.78 -2.88
N SER A 164 -2.38 5.26 -1.72
CA SER A 164 -3.68 4.63 -1.52
C SER A 164 -4.80 5.65 -1.67
N ALA A 165 -4.71 6.79 -0.98
CA ALA A 165 -5.68 7.87 -1.07
C ALA A 165 -5.90 8.35 -2.51
N THR A 166 -4.81 8.58 -3.25
CA THR A 166 -4.91 9.03 -4.65
C THR A 166 -5.51 7.95 -5.55
N SER A 167 -5.22 6.68 -5.30
CA SER A 167 -5.85 5.56 -6.01
C SER A 167 -7.35 5.49 -5.74
N LEU A 168 -7.76 5.67 -4.49
CA LEU A 168 -9.17 5.68 -4.07
C LEU A 168 -9.94 6.82 -4.75
N ALA A 169 -9.38 8.04 -4.74
CA ALA A 169 -10.02 9.20 -5.36
C ALA A 169 -10.18 9.07 -6.89
N THR A 170 -9.20 8.47 -7.56
CA THR A 170 -9.11 8.51 -9.03
C THR A 170 -9.53 7.23 -9.73
N GLY A 171 -9.60 6.11 -8.99
CA GLY A 171 -9.80 4.79 -9.58
C GLY A 171 -8.63 4.37 -10.48
N ASN A 172 -7.44 4.96 -10.29
CA ASN A 172 -6.28 4.75 -11.15
C ASN A 172 -5.00 4.46 -10.33
N ALA A 173 -4.54 3.22 -10.39
CA ALA A 173 -3.36 2.77 -9.64
C ALA A 173 -2.06 3.50 -10.02
N ASN A 174 -1.92 3.97 -11.27
CA ASN A 174 -0.73 4.73 -11.69
C ASN A 174 -0.74 6.17 -11.17
N ALA A 175 -1.92 6.77 -10.96
CA ALA A 175 -2.02 8.03 -10.23
C ALA A 175 -1.63 7.84 -8.77
N GLY A 176 -2.06 6.74 -8.15
CA GLY A 176 -1.57 6.31 -6.84
C GLY A 176 -0.06 6.15 -6.77
N LEU A 177 0.54 5.49 -7.76
CA LEU A 177 1.99 5.35 -7.84
C LEU A 177 2.70 6.71 -7.99
N SER A 178 2.10 7.64 -8.74
CA SER A 178 2.62 9.00 -8.88
C SER A 178 2.59 9.75 -7.54
N ALA A 179 1.53 9.56 -6.74
CA ALA A 179 1.41 10.12 -5.40
C ALA A 179 2.39 9.48 -4.40
N TRP A 180 2.56 8.15 -4.45
CA TRP A 180 3.58 7.45 -3.67
C TRP A 180 4.97 8.06 -3.88
N TYR A 181 5.32 8.38 -5.13
CA TYR A 181 6.64 8.97 -5.44
C TYR A 181 6.74 10.47 -5.16
N LEU A 182 5.63 11.19 -5.06
CA LEU A 182 5.63 12.61 -4.71
C LEU A 182 5.74 12.82 -3.19
N CYS A 183 5.30 11.83 -2.41
CA CYS A 183 5.39 11.84 -0.96
C CYS A 183 6.82 12.08 -0.43
#